data_AF-A0A2V9NW60-F1
#
_entry.id   AF-A0A2V9NW60-F1
#
_cell.length_a   1.000
_cell.length_b   1.000
_cell.length_c   1.000
_cell.angle_alpha   90.00
_cell.angle_beta   90.00
_cell.angle_gamma   90.00
#
_symmetry.space_group_name_H-M   'P 1'
#
loop_
_entity.id
_entity.type
_entity.pdbx_description
1 polymer ?
#
loop_
_entity_poly.entity_id
_entity_poly.type
_entity_poly.pdbx_seq_one_letter_code
_entity_poly.pdbx_strand_id
1 'polypeptide(L)'
;FEQADFFWPDSLAVRTASDPLSIVNEVRRQVSQVDKDQPVANVQTMSDLVDSSIAQPRMNTLLLGGFAGIALLLAALGIYAVLSFAVTQRTREIGVRIALGARFGDVLSMVLASGSRLFAAGAAIGLLAAVFLSRLMSHLLFEVSPGDIVSYASVVIVFGVIALLACYIPARRAAKVDPMVALRDE
;
A
#
# COMPACT_ATOMS: atom_id res chain seq x y z
N PHE A 1 -3.90 -26.19 37.30
CA PHE A 1 -4.75 -25.06 36.88
C PHE A 1 -4.45 -23.86 37.79
N GLU A 2 -3.23 -23.32 37.89
CA GLU A 2 -2.26 -22.84 36.89
C GLU A 2 -2.52 -21.39 36.45
N GLN A 3 -1.53 -20.55 36.78
CA GLN A 3 -1.29 -19.14 36.46
C GLN A 3 -2.10 -18.07 37.22
N ALA A 4 -1.73 -17.89 38.49
CA ALA A 4 -1.71 -16.55 39.08
C ALA A 4 -0.41 -15.88 38.61
N ASP A 5 -0.51 -14.94 37.68
CA ASP A 5 0.63 -14.14 37.24
C ASP A 5 1.17 -13.36 38.43
N PHE A 6 2.24 -13.89 39.00
CA PHE A 6 3.05 -13.25 40.01
C PHE A 6 3.80 -12.08 39.36
N PHE A 7 3.08 -10.96 39.29
CA PHE A 7 3.51 -9.69 38.73
C PHE A 7 4.60 -9.12 39.65
N TRP A 8 5.87 -9.46 39.40
CA TRP A 8 6.99 -8.66 39.89
C TRP A 8 6.93 -7.33 39.13
N PRO A 9 6.56 -6.20 39.74
CA PRO A 9 6.52 -4.94 39.03
C PRO A 9 7.96 -4.43 38.95
N ASP A 10 8.70 -4.84 37.93
CA ASP A 10 9.99 -4.24 37.58
C ASP A 10 9.81 -2.83 36.98
N SER A 11 8.57 -2.31 37.00
CA SER A 11 8.21 -0.98 36.52
C SER A 11 7.15 -0.33 37.42
N LEU A 12 7.43 0.90 37.86
CA LEU A 12 6.52 1.76 38.62
C LEU A 12 6.08 2.91 37.70
N ALA A 13 4.79 2.98 37.36
CA ALA A 13 4.24 4.08 36.57
C ALA A 13 3.66 5.16 37.49
N VAL A 14 4.14 6.39 37.37
CA VAL A 14 3.66 7.55 38.14
C VAL A 14 3.10 8.60 37.20
N ARG A 15 1.82 8.96 37.38
CA ARG A 15 1.18 10.03 36.61
C ARG A 15 1.37 11.37 37.33
N THR A 16 1.88 12.37 36.62
CA THR A 16 2.05 13.74 37.13
C THR A 16 1.51 14.77 36.13
N ALA A 17 0.99 15.88 36.64
CA ALA A 17 0.59 17.05 35.85
C ALA A 17 1.75 18.05 35.62
N SER A 18 2.84 17.90 36.38
CA SER A 18 4.07 18.70 36.30
C SER A 18 5.15 17.99 35.47
N ASP A 19 6.24 18.68 35.14
CA ASP A 19 7.40 18.11 34.43
C ASP A 19 7.82 16.74 35.02
N PRO A 20 7.71 15.63 34.26
CA PRO A 20 8.01 14.29 34.73
C PRO A 20 9.39 14.13 35.35
N LEU A 21 10.39 14.86 34.84
CA LEU A 21 11.77 14.80 35.33
C LEU A 21 11.95 15.50 36.68
N SER A 22 11.08 16.46 37.01
CA SER A 22 11.15 17.22 38.27
C SER A 22 10.73 16.42 39.51
N ILE A 23 9.90 15.38 39.33
CA ILE A 23 9.35 14.56 40.43
C ILE A 23 10.17 13.29 40.68
N VAL A 24 11.10 12.96 39.78
CA VAL A 24 11.96 11.76 39.86
C VAL A 24 12.73 11.69 41.18
N ASN A 25 13.32 12.81 41.60
CA ASN A 25 14.11 12.86 42.83
C ASN A 25 13.24 12.69 44.08
N GLU A 26 12.00 13.18 44.07
CA GLU A 26 11.06 13.02 45.18
C GLU A 26 10.56 11.57 45.26
N VAL A 27 10.22 10.96 44.12
CA VAL A 27 9.81 9.56 44.04
C VAL A 27 10.95 8.63 44.45
N ARG A 28 12.19 8.89 43.99
CA ARG A 28 13.38 8.11 44.40
C ARG A 28 13.61 8.18 45.92
N ARG A 29 13.38 9.35 46.54
CA ARG A 29 13.50 9.54 47.98
C ARG A 29 12.42 8.79 48.76
N GLN A 30 11.19 8.76 48.26
CA GLN A 30 10.09 8.00 48.88
C GLN A 30 10.33 6.49 48.75
N VAL A 31 10.78 6.01 47.59
CA VAL A 31 11.11 4.60 47.37
C VAL A 31 12.26 4.15 48.27
N SER A 32 13.33 4.95 48.40
CA SER A 32 14.47 4.61 49.27
C SER A 32 14.16 4.63 50.78
N GLN A 33 13.04 5.23 51.18
CA GLN A 33 12.55 5.16 52.57
C GLN A 33 11.80 3.85 52.86
N VAL A 34 11.14 3.29 51.84
CA VAL A 34 10.41 2.02 51.95
C VAL A 34 11.35 0.83 51.78
N ASP A 35 12.26 0.90 50.80
CA ASP A 35 13.26 -0.14 50.53
C ASP A 35 14.58 0.48 50.05
N LYS A 36 15.66 0.29 50.82
CA LYS A 36 16.98 0.85 50.52
C LYS A 36 17.76 0.02 49.50
N ASP A 37 17.40 -1.24 49.31
CA ASP A 37 18.11 -2.16 48.42
C ASP A 37 17.52 -2.18 47.00
N GLN A 38 16.44 -1.41 46.75
CA GLN A 38 15.81 -1.27 45.43
C GLN A 38 16.38 -0.05 44.65
N PRO A 39 17.28 -0.24 43.68
CA PRO A 39 17.79 0.86 42.85
C PRO A 39 16.72 1.35 41.87
N VAL A 40 16.38 2.65 41.94
CA VAL A 40 15.55 3.32 40.93
C VAL A 40 16.42 3.67 39.71
N ALA A 41 16.58 2.70 38.82
CA ALA A 41 17.29 2.81 37.55
C ALA A 41 16.31 2.93 36.37
N ASN A 42 16.78 3.50 35.25
CA ASN A 42 16.02 3.60 33.99
C ASN A 42 14.71 4.42 34.07
N VAL A 43 14.79 5.64 34.60
CA VAL A 43 13.66 6.58 34.61
C VAL A 43 13.47 7.13 33.20
N GLN A 44 12.41 6.67 32.52
CA GLN A 44 12.02 7.16 31.21
C GLN A 44 10.66 7.84 31.30
N THR A 45 10.48 8.92 30.54
CA THR A 45 9.15 9.50 30.40
C THR A 45 8.29 8.57 29.55
N MET A 46 6.96 8.58 29.75
CA MET A 46 6.07 7.84 28.86
C MET A 46 6.19 8.32 27.40
N SER A 47 6.58 9.58 27.16
CA SER A 47 6.93 10.07 25.83
C SER A 47 8.16 9.38 25.23
N ASP A 48 9.23 9.17 26.00
CA ASP A 48 10.45 8.50 25.51
C ASP A 48 10.22 7.00 25.23
N LEU A 49 9.39 6.34 26.04
CA LEU A 49 8.98 4.94 25.82
C LEU A 49 8.10 4.79 24.56
N VAL A 50 7.23 5.77 24.31
CA VAL A 50 6.41 5.81 23.09
C VAL A 50 7.26 6.14 21.87
N ASP A 51 8.17 7.11 21.96
CA ASP A 51 9.04 7.51 20.85
C ASP A 51 10.03 6.40 20.47
N SER A 52 10.61 5.71 21.45
CA SER A 52 11.47 4.54 21.21
C SER A 52 10.68 3.34 20.63
N SER A 53 9.41 3.18 20.99
CA SER A 53 8.53 2.16 20.41
C SER A 53 8.01 2.52 19.00
N ILE A 54 7.93 3.81 18.65
CA ILE A 54 7.44 4.29 17.35
C ILE A 54 8.56 4.49 16.32
N ALA A 55 9.82 4.65 16.73
CA ALA A 55 10.94 4.85 15.81
C ALA A 55 11.13 3.69 14.82
N GLN A 56 11.08 2.44 15.27
CA GLN A 56 11.27 1.25 14.44
C GLN A 56 10.12 1.03 13.43
N PRO A 57 8.83 1.08 13.84
CA PRO A 57 7.70 0.96 12.92
C PRO A 57 7.71 2.03 11.82
N ARG A 58 8.05 3.28 12.17
CA ARG A 58 7.98 4.42 11.23
C ARG A 58 9.00 4.30 10.09
N MET A 59 10.21 3.82 10.38
CA MET A 59 11.22 3.52 9.36
C MET A 59 10.72 2.44 8.40
N ASN A 60 10.15 1.35 8.94
CA ASN A 60 9.64 0.25 8.14
C ASN A 60 8.48 0.71 7.24
N THR A 61 7.54 1.51 7.77
CA THR A 61 6.44 2.10 6.99
C THR A 61 6.95 2.97 5.85
N LEU A 62 7.99 3.78 6.05
CA LEU A 62 8.58 4.61 5.00
C LEU A 62 9.22 3.77 3.89
N LEU A 63 9.97 2.72 4.26
CA LEU A 63 10.58 1.81 3.29
C LEU A 63 9.53 1.03 2.49
N LEU A 64 8.54 0.45 3.18
CA LEU A 64 7.41 -0.24 2.56
C LEU A 64 6.61 0.71 1.65
N GLY A 65 6.37 1.94 2.08
CA GLY A 65 5.73 2.97 1.27
C GLY A 65 6.54 3.32 0.02
N GLY A 66 7.87 3.45 0.15
CA GLY A 66 8.78 3.67 -0.98
C GLY A 66 8.76 2.52 -1.99
N PHE A 67 8.86 1.27 -1.52
CA PHE A 67 8.77 0.08 -2.37
C PHE A 67 7.40 -0.04 -3.04
N ALA A 68 6.32 0.23 -2.32
CA ALA A 68 4.98 0.26 -2.89
C ALA A 68 4.86 1.31 -4.02
N GLY A 69 5.45 2.50 -3.83
CA GLY A 69 5.51 3.54 -4.86
C GLY A 69 6.25 3.09 -6.13
N ILE A 70 7.41 2.44 -5.98
CA ILE A 70 8.18 1.90 -7.12
C ILE A 70 7.39 0.78 -7.81
N ALA A 71 6.82 -0.15 -7.05
CA ALA A 71 6.01 -1.24 -7.59
C ALA A 71 4.81 -0.71 -8.40
N LEU A 72 4.17 0.36 -7.91
CA LEU A 72 3.06 1.03 -8.58
C LEU A 72 3.50 1.71 -9.88
N LEU A 73 4.67 2.36 -9.90
CA LEU A 73 5.25 2.90 -11.13
C LEU A 73 5.55 1.80 -12.16
N LEU A 74 6.17 0.70 -11.73
CA LEU A 74 6.48 -0.43 -12.61
C LEU A 74 5.20 -1.08 -13.17
N ALA A 75 4.17 -1.24 -12.34
CA ALA A 75 2.88 -1.74 -12.79
C ALA A 75 2.24 -0.82 -13.84
N ALA A 76 2.26 0.51 -13.61
CA ALA A 76 1.75 1.48 -14.58
C ALA A 76 2.51 1.41 -15.92
N LEU A 77 3.83 1.33 -15.88
CA LEU A 77 4.68 1.18 -17.06
C LEU A 77 4.42 -0.14 -17.80
N GLY A 78 4.25 -1.24 -17.07
CA GLY A 78 3.94 -2.55 -17.65
C GLY A 78 2.59 -2.56 -18.35
N ILE A 79 1.54 -2.01 -17.71
CA ILE A 79 0.21 -1.85 -18.32
C ILE A 79 0.32 -1.00 -19.60
N TYR A 80 1.01 0.14 -19.53
CA TYR A 80 1.21 1.00 -20.71
C TYR A 80 1.94 0.27 -21.84
N ALA A 81 3.03 -0.44 -21.55
CA ALA A 81 3.82 -1.16 -22.55
C ALA A 81 3.00 -2.26 -23.24
N VAL A 82 2.32 -3.11 -22.46
CA VAL A 82 1.50 -4.20 -23.01
C VAL A 82 0.34 -3.65 -23.85
N LEU A 83 -0.35 -2.62 -23.36
CA LEU A 83 -1.49 -2.06 -24.08
C LEU A 83 -1.08 -1.27 -25.32
N SER A 84 -0.01 -0.48 -25.23
CA SER A 84 0.55 0.22 -26.39
C SER A 84 1.00 -0.77 -27.46
N PHE A 85 1.62 -1.89 -27.06
CA PHE A 85 2.03 -2.93 -28.00
C PHE A 85 0.81 -3.61 -28.66
N ALA A 86 -0.20 -3.97 -27.87
CA ALA A 86 -1.42 -4.59 -28.37
C ALA A 86 -2.20 -3.69 -29.35
N VAL A 87 -2.22 -2.37 -29.09
CA VAL A 87 -2.85 -1.38 -29.96
C VAL A 87 -2.05 -1.21 -31.26
N THR A 88 -0.71 -1.10 -31.18
CA THR A 88 0.15 -1.03 -32.37
C THR A 88 0.05 -2.28 -33.23
N GLN A 89 -0.21 -3.46 -32.65
CA GLN A 89 -0.44 -4.68 -33.43
C GLN A 89 -1.80 -4.67 -34.16
N ARG A 90 -2.78 -3.91 -33.65
CA ARG A 90 -4.15 -3.81 -34.19
C ARG A 90 -4.43 -2.53 -34.98
N THR A 91 -3.45 -1.65 -35.17
CA THR A 91 -3.60 -0.40 -35.94
C THR A 91 -4.11 -0.65 -37.36
N ARG A 92 -3.72 -1.76 -38.00
CA ARG A 92 -4.21 -2.12 -39.34
C ARG A 92 -5.72 -2.41 -39.36
N GLU A 93 -6.23 -3.17 -38.39
CA GLU A 93 -7.68 -3.44 -38.26
C GLU A 93 -8.47 -2.19 -37.86
N ILE A 94 -7.89 -1.37 -36.97
CA ILE A 94 -8.46 -0.10 -36.53
C ILE A 94 -8.56 0.87 -37.70
N GLY A 95 -7.53 0.95 -38.54
CA GLY A 95 -7.51 1.79 -39.75
C GLY A 95 -8.58 1.38 -40.76
N VAL A 96 -8.76 0.07 -41.00
CA VAL A 96 -9.85 -0.43 -41.88
C VAL A 96 -11.23 -0.11 -41.30
N ARG A 97 -11.44 -0.27 -39.99
CA ARG A 97 -12.72 0.11 -39.35
C ARG A 97 -13.02 1.59 -39.44
N ILE A 98 -12.02 2.45 -39.24
CA ILE A 98 -12.17 3.90 -39.38
C ILE A 98 -12.49 4.28 -40.83
N ALA A 99 -11.83 3.64 -41.81
CA ALA A 99 -12.13 3.83 -43.24
C ALA A 99 -13.56 3.39 -43.61
N LEU A 100 -14.11 2.40 -42.90
CA LEU A 100 -15.51 1.95 -43.02
C LEU A 100 -16.50 2.82 -42.22
N GLY A 101 -16.06 3.90 -41.57
CA GLY A 101 -16.90 4.87 -40.86
C GLY A 101 -17.05 4.64 -39.36
N ALA A 102 -16.24 3.79 -38.73
CA ALA A 102 -16.24 3.61 -37.29
C ALA A 102 -15.89 4.92 -36.56
N ARG A 103 -16.62 5.22 -35.48
CA ARG A 103 -16.43 6.45 -34.72
C ARG A 103 -15.31 6.28 -33.69
N PHE A 104 -14.73 7.39 -33.27
CA PHE A 104 -13.72 7.46 -32.19
C PHE A 104 -14.14 6.71 -30.91
N GLY A 105 -15.43 6.72 -30.58
CA GLY A 105 -15.98 6.00 -29.43
C GLY A 105 -15.88 4.46 -29.54
N ASP A 106 -15.93 3.92 -30.75
CA ASP A 106 -15.86 2.47 -30.98
C ASP A 106 -14.44 1.95 -30.70
N VAL A 107 -13.43 2.69 -31.15
CA VAL A 107 -12.01 2.38 -30.87
C VAL A 107 -11.70 2.54 -29.39
N LEU A 108 -12.21 3.62 -28.77
CA LEU A 108 -12.02 3.87 -27.35
C LEU A 108 -12.65 2.75 -26.50
N SER A 109 -13.90 2.35 -26.77
CA SER A 109 -14.59 1.28 -26.04
C SER A 109 -13.87 -0.06 -26.18
N MET A 110 -13.30 -0.36 -27.35
CA MET A 110 -12.58 -1.59 -27.60
C MET A 110 -11.28 -1.68 -26.78
N VAL A 111 -10.53 -0.59 -26.74
CA VAL A 111 -9.29 -0.52 -25.97
C VAL A 111 -9.59 -0.55 -24.47
N LEU A 112 -10.60 0.19 -24.01
CA LEU A 112 -11.02 0.16 -22.61
C LEU A 112 -11.54 -1.22 -22.20
N ALA A 113 -12.33 -1.89 -23.02
CA ALA A 113 -12.85 -3.22 -22.72
C ALA A 113 -11.74 -4.28 -22.67
N SER A 114 -10.70 -4.14 -23.50
CA SER A 114 -9.54 -5.03 -23.46
C SER A 114 -8.69 -4.77 -22.22
N GLY A 115 -8.44 -3.48 -21.91
CA GLY A 115 -7.71 -3.08 -20.71
C GLY A 115 -8.44 -3.44 -19.42
N SER A 116 -9.76 -3.28 -19.38
CA SER A 116 -10.58 -3.59 -18.19
C SER A 116 -10.62 -5.09 -17.91
N ARG A 117 -10.68 -5.95 -18.94
CA ARG A 117 -10.60 -7.42 -18.77
C ARG A 117 -9.25 -7.85 -18.21
N LEU A 118 -8.16 -7.28 -18.75
CA LEU A 118 -6.81 -7.58 -18.27
C LEU A 118 -6.62 -7.13 -16.81
N PHE A 119 -7.10 -5.92 -16.50
CA PHE A 119 -7.12 -5.40 -15.13
C PHE A 119 -7.94 -6.28 -14.19
N ALA A 120 -9.16 -6.66 -14.58
CA ALA A 120 -10.04 -7.50 -13.76
C ALA A 120 -9.43 -8.88 -13.47
N ALA A 121 -8.80 -9.51 -14.47
CA ALA A 121 -8.10 -10.78 -14.29
C ALA A 121 -6.90 -10.63 -13.32
N GLY A 122 -6.07 -9.60 -13.52
CA GLY A 122 -4.94 -9.31 -12.65
C GLY A 122 -5.37 -8.98 -11.21
N ALA A 123 -6.41 -8.17 -11.05
CA ALA A 123 -6.97 -7.79 -9.76
C ALA A 123 -7.54 -9.00 -9.01
N ALA A 124 -8.28 -9.87 -9.69
CA ALA A 124 -8.81 -11.09 -9.09
C ALA A 124 -7.69 -12.01 -8.58
N ILE A 125 -6.66 -12.25 -9.40
CA ILE A 125 -5.50 -13.07 -9.04
C ILE A 125 -4.74 -12.42 -7.86
N GLY A 126 -4.50 -11.11 -7.92
CA GLY A 126 -3.80 -10.37 -6.89
C GLY A 126 -4.53 -10.37 -5.55
N LEU A 127 -5.85 -10.18 -5.55
CA LEU A 127 -6.68 -10.24 -4.34
C LEU A 127 -6.66 -11.64 -3.72
N LEU A 128 -6.81 -12.70 -4.52
CA LEU A 128 -6.73 -14.07 -4.04
C LEU A 128 -5.37 -14.37 -3.40
N ALA A 129 -4.27 -13.97 -4.07
CA ALA A 129 -2.93 -14.13 -3.55
C ALA A 129 -2.72 -13.34 -2.25
N ALA A 130 -3.22 -12.10 -2.18
CA ALA A 130 -3.08 -11.26 -1.01
C ALA A 130 -3.86 -11.78 0.21
N VAL A 131 -5.08 -12.29 0.01
CA VAL A 131 -5.87 -12.93 1.07
C VAL A 131 -5.19 -14.21 1.55
N PHE A 132 -4.69 -15.03 0.63
CA PHE A 132 -3.99 -16.27 0.97
C PHE A 132 -2.71 -15.99 1.79
N LEU A 133 -1.90 -15.03 1.36
CA LEU A 133 -0.66 -14.66 2.04
C LEU A 133 -0.94 -14.00 3.41
N SER A 134 -1.97 -13.15 3.50
CA SER A 134 -2.39 -12.54 4.77
C SER A 134 -2.83 -13.61 5.78
N ARG A 135 -3.59 -14.62 5.34
CA ARG A 135 -3.95 -15.76 6.20
C ARG A 135 -2.72 -16.53 6.66
N LEU A 136 -1.78 -16.84 5.76
CA LEU A 136 -0.55 -17.54 6.13
C LEU A 136 0.27 -16.77 7.18
N MET A 137 0.34 -15.45 7.04
CA MET A 137 1.03 -14.59 8.01
C MET A 137 0.32 -14.53 9.36
N SER A 138 -1.03 -14.55 9.39
CA SER A 138 -1.79 -14.58 10.65
C SER A 138 -1.54 -15.86 11.48
N HIS A 139 -1.07 -16.95 10.86
CA HIS A 139 -0.65 -18.16 11.57
C HIS A 139 0.75 -18.07 12.16
N LEU A 140 1.57 -17.10 11.72
CA LEU A 140 2.99 -16.97 12.08
C LEU A 140 3.25 -15.78 13.01
N LEU A 141 2.46 -14.71 12.92
CA LEU A 141 2.56 -13.52 13.78
C LEU A 141 1.23 -13.28 14.51
N PHE A 142 1.29 -13.21 15.85
CA PHE A 142 0.20 -12.68 16.66
C PHE A 142 -0.06 -11.20 16.27
N GLU A 143 -1.32 -10.78 16.29
CA GLU A 143 -1.81 -9.40 15.99
C GLU A 143 -1.89 -8.91 14.54
N VAL A 144 -1.67 -9.75 13.52
CA VAL A 144 -2.05 -9.37 12.15
C VAL A 144 -3.55 -9.60 11.96
N SER A 145 -4.36 -8.55 12.14
CA SER A 145 -5.80 -8.60 11.86
C SER A 145 -6.01 -8.95 10.37
N PRO A 146 -6.54 -10.15 10.06
CA PRO A 146 -6.68 -10.60 8.69
C PRO A 146 -7.87 -9.88 8.06
N GLY A 147 -7.60 -8.96 7.14
CA GLY A 147 -8.61 -8.46 6.22
C GLY A 147 -9.17 -7.08 6.53
N ASP A 148 -8.31 -6.07 6.51
CA ASP A 148 -8.79 -4.70 6.38
C ASP A 148 -9.34 -4.47 4.96
N ILE A 149 -10.67 -4.58 4.84
CA ILE A 149 -11.43 -4.36 3.59
C ILE A 149 -11.13 -2.99 3.00
N VAL A 150 -10.85 -1.99 3.83
CA VAL A 150 -10.52 -0.64 3.37
C VAL A 150 -9.22 -0.65 2.58
N SER A 151 -8.20 -1.34 3.08
CA SER A 151 -6.89 -1.48 2.41
C SER A 151 -6.99 -2.22 1.07
N TYR A 152 -7.77 -3.31 1.00
CA TYR A 152 -7.99 -4.01 -0.27
C TYR A 152 -8.78 -3.16 -1.28
N ALA A 153 -9.85 -2.49 -0.82
CA ALA A 153 -10.64 -1.62 -1.67
C ALA A 153 -9.81 -0.44 -2.20
N SER A 154 -8.97 0.18 -1.37
CA SER A 154 -8.11 1.28 -1.79
C SER A 154 -7.13 0.86 -2.87
N VAL A 155 -6.52 -0.33 -2.76
CA VAL A 155 -5.58 -0.84 -3.78
C VAL A 155 -6.30 -1.06 -5.11
N VAL A 156 -7.48 -1.70 -5.10
CA VAL A 156 -8.26 -1.93 -6.32
C VAL A 156 -8.66 -0.62 -6.99
N ILE A 157 -9.09 0.38 -6.21
CA ILE A 157 -9.47 1.70 -6.72
C ILE A 157 -8.25 2.42 -7.32
N VAL A 158 -7.13 2.47 -6.60
CA VAL A 158 -5.91 3.15 -7.05
C VAL A 158 -5.38 2.51 -8.34
N PHE A 159 -5.22 1.18 -8.36
CA PHE A 159 -4.77 0.49 -9.56
C PHE A 159 -5.79 0.57 -10.70
N GLY A 160 -7.09 0.61 -10.41
CA GLY A 160 -8.14 0.83 -11.40
C GLY A 160 -8.03 2.21 -12.07
N VAL A 161 -7.82 3.27 -11.29
CA VAL A 161 -7.58 4.63 -11.80
C VAL A 161 -6.31 4.66 -12.65
N ILE A 162 -5.23 4.05 -12.18
CA ILE A 162 -3.96 3.96 -12.93
C ILE A 162 -4.17 3.22 -14.25
N ALA A 163 -4.86 2.07 -14.22
CA ALA A 163 -5.16 1.30 -15.42
C ALA A 163 -5.98 2.12 -16.42
N LEU A 164 -7.01 2.84 -15.97
CA LEU A 164 -7.82 3.71 -16.83
C LEU A 164 -6.98 4.85 -17.44
N LEU A 165 -6.15 5.53 -16.64
CA LEU A 165 -5.26 6.58 -17.12
C LEU A 165 -4.23 6.04 -18.11
N ALA A 166 -3.64 4.87 -17.83
CA ALA A 166 -2.71 4.18 -18.71
C ALA A 166 -3.37 3.72 -20.01
N CYS A 167 -4.66 3.35 -19.98
CA CYS A 167 -5.45 3.00 -21.18
C CYS A 167 -5.81 4.23 -22.02
N TYR A 168 -5.99 5.39 -21.39
CA TYR A 168 -6.45 6.61 -22.07
C TYR A 168 -5.41 7.15 -23.08
N ILE A 169 -4.12 7.10 -22.74
CA ILE A 169 -3.03 7.58 -23.60
C ILE A 169 -2.93 6.81 -24.93
N PRO A 170 -2.78 5.47 -24.95
CA PRO A 170 -2.72 4.70 -26.19
C PRO A 170 -4.05 4.71 -26.96
N ALA A 171 -5.20 4.72 -26.28
CA ALA A 171 -6.49 4.87 -26.96
C ALA A 171 -6.59 6.21 -27.71
N ARG A 172 -6.13 7.30 -27.09
CA ARG A 172 -6.08 8.63 -27.71
C ARG A 172 -5.05 8.70 -28.83
N ARG A 173 -3.92 7.98 -28.73
CA ARG A 173 -2.94 7.84 -29.81
C ARG A 173 -3.53 7.09 -31.01
N ALA A 174 -4.17 5.94 -30.81
CA ALA A 174 -4.81 5.17 -31.88
C ALA A 174 -5.90 5.94 -32.61
N ALA A 175 -6.69 6.70 -31.84
CA ALA A 175 -7.70 7.61 -32.33
C ALA A 175 -7.12 8.75 -33.20
N LYS A 176 -5.93 9.24 -32.88
CA LYS A 176 -5.25 10.32 -33.63
C LYS A 176 -4.43 9.82 -34.82
N VAL A 177 -4.35 8.51 -35.07
CA VAL A 177 -3.71 8.00 -36.29
C VAL A 177 -4.59 8.42 -37.47
N ASP A 178 -4.11 9.41 -38.20
CA ASP A 178 -4.78 9.96 -39.37
C ASP A 178 -4.90 8.86 -40.44
N PRO A 179 -6.12 8.51 -40.91
CA PRO A 179 -6.32 7.43 -41.88
C PRO A 179 -5.53 7.63 -43.19
N MET A 180 -5.13 8.87 -43.49
CA MET A 180 -4.31 9.21 -44.64
C MET A 180 -2.83 8.79 -44.51
N VAL A 181 -2.29 8.59 -43.30
CA VAL A 181 -0.92 8.08 -43.12
C VAL A 181 -0.88 6.56 -43.26
N ALA A 182 -1.95 5.87 -42.85
CA ALA A 182 -2.06 4.41 -42.99
C ALA A 182 -2.18 3.91 -44.45
N LEU A 183 -2.49 4.82 -45.38
CA LEU A 183 -2.58 4.56 -46.83
C LEU A 183 -1.34 5.00 -47.61
N ARG A 184 -0.33 5.61 -46.96
CA ARG A 184 0.85 6.20 -47.62
C ARG A 184 2.16 5.43 -47.40
N ASP A 185 2.10 4.29 -46.71
CA ASP A 185 3.20 3.31 -46.60
C ASP A 185 3.14 2.23 -47.71
N GLU A 186 2.48 2.52 -48.84
CA GLU A 186 2.70 1.83 -50.13
C GLU A 186 3.74 2.60 -50.97
#